data_AF-A0AB36J618-F1
#
_entry.id   AF-A0AB36J618-F1
#
_cell.length_a   1.000
_cell.length_b   1.000
_cell.length_c   1.000
_cell.angle_alpha   90.00
_cell.angle_beta   90.00
_cell.angle_gamma   90.00
#
_symmetry.space_group_name_H-M   'P 1'
#
loop_
_entity.id
_entity.type
_entity.pdbx_description
1 polymer ?
#
loop_
_entity_poly.entity_id
_entity_poly.type
_entity_poly.pdbx_seq_one_letter_code
_entity_poly.pdbx_strand_id
1 'polypeptide(L)'
;MNKALAIMYLYPQADPSRDFMIQNDGPEPRYLKDPPMKKYLRESAAEKRPSEWIEGIDYVLLPQPLDELVEGIDYVLEERGPYIAAWNLDAPQPTEEELEAAWEAYLEAEANKPPELSEVEQLRAENTALQDRLQDIEVIMAELLSI
;
A
#
# COMPACT_ATOMS: atom_id res chain seq x y z
N MET A 1 3.30 6.18 -6.22
CA MET A 1 3.23 6.92 -4.93
C MET A 1 2.51 6.06 -3.89
N ASN A 2 2.92 6.12 -2.61
CA ASN A 2 2.19 5.47 -1.52
C ASN A 2 1.06 6.38 -1.02
N LYS A 3 -0.16 6.18 -1.53
CA LYS A 3 -1.33 6.99 -1.18
C LYS A 3 -1.70 6.91 0.30
N ALA A 4 -1.51 5.76 0.94
CA ALA A 4 -1.82 5.61 2.36
C ALA A 4 -0.92 6.51 3.22
N LEU A 5 0.39 6.52 2.95
CA LEU A 5 1.32 7.41 3.66
C LEU A 5 1.05 8.89 3.38
N ALA A 6 0.73 9.24 2.14
CA ALA A 6 0.35 10.62 1.80
C ALA A 6 -0.91 11.08 2.54
N ILE A 7 -1.94 10.23 2.62
CA ILE A 7 -3.17 10.51 3.39
C ILE A 7 -2.86 10.60 4.88
N MET A 8 -2.04 9.72 5.43
CA MET A 8 -1.63 9.78 6.84
C MET A 8 -0.78 11.01 7.15
N TYR A 9 -0.03 11.53 6.17
CA TYR A 9 0.70 12.79 6.32
C TYR A 9 -0.25 13.99 6.37
N LEU A 10 -1.26 14.04 5.49
CA LEU A 10 -2.30 15.08 5.48
C LEU A 10 -3.24 15.00 6.69
N TYR A 11 -3.56 13.79 7.12
CA TYR A 11 -4.48 13.49 8.21
C TYR A 11 -3.79 12.56 9.24
N PRO A 12 -2.92 13.08 10.12
CA PRO A 12 -2.13 12.27 11.05
C PRO A 12 -2.95 11.46 12.07
N GLN A 13 -4.22 11.83 12.27
CA GLN A 13 -5.15 11.14 13.17
C GLN A 13 -5.97 10.06 12.47
N ALA A 14 -5.88 9.95 11.13
CA ALA A 14 -6.65 8.99 10.37
C ALA A 14 -6.10 7.57 10.55
N ASP A 15 -6.99 6.62 10.77
CA ASP A 15 -6.70 5.19 10.84
C ASP A 15 -6.95 4.53 9.47
N PRO A 16 -5.91 4.03 8.78
CA PRO A 16 -6.05 3.40 7.46
C PRO A 16 -6.85 2.09 7.47
N SER A 17 -7.21 1.55 8.64
CA SER A 17 -8.07 0.38 8.77
C SER A 17 -9.55 0.72 8.94
N ARG A 18 -9.88 2.00 9.19
CA ARG A 18 -11.24 2.44 9.53
C ARG A 18 -11.72 3.64 8.72
N ASP A 19 -10.83 4.61 8.54
CA ASP A 19 -11.18 5.95 8.08
C ASP A 19 -11.07 6.09 6.56
N PHE A 20 -10.24 5.26 5.92
CA PHE A 20 -10.16 5.16 4.48
C PHE A 20 -9.65 3.78 4.07
N MET A 21 -9.93 3.36 2.84
CA MET A 21 -9.44 2.11 2.28
C MET A 21 -8.69 2.39 0.99
N ILE A 22 -7.45 1.91 0.91
CA ILE A 22 -6.70 1.90 -0.34
C ILE A 22 -6.79 0.50 -0.94
N GLN A 23 -7.23 0.44 -2.19
CA GLN A 23 -7.32 -0.79 -2.96
C GLN A 23 -6.35 -0.73 -4.13
N ASN A 24 -5.79 -1.88 -4.48
CA ASN A 24 -4.97 -2.05 -5.66
C ASN A 24 -5.45 -3.34 -6.34
N ASP A 25 -6.24 -3.19 -7.38
CA ASP A 25 -6.79 -4.30 -8.16
C ASP A 25 -5.79 -4.84 -9.20
N GLY A 26 -4.62 -4.22 -9.30
CA GLY A 26 -3.63 -4.55 -10.31
C GLY A 26 -4.07 -4.15 -11.71
N PRO A 27 -3.43 -4.71 -12.75
CA PRO A 27 -3.76 -4.37 -14.12
C PRO A 27 -5.17 -4.86 -14.50
N GLU A 28 -6.01 -3.94 -14.98
CA GLU A 28 -7.35 -4.26 -15.48
C GLU A 28 -7.34 -4.36 -17.01
N PRO A 29 -8.06 -5.32 -17.61
CA PRO A 29 -8.16 -5.42 -19.06
C PRO A 29 -9.09 -4.32 -19.60
N ARG A 30 -8.55 -3.40 -20.39
CA ARG A 30 -9.34 -2.49 -21.20
C ARG A 30 -9.59 -3.12 -22.57
N TYR A 31 -10.83 -3.47 -22.85
CA TYR A 31 -11.24 -4.01 -24.14
C TYR A 31 -11.12 -2.94 -25.24
N LEU A 32 -10.45 -3.29 -26.34
CA LEU A 32 -10.30 -2.42 -27.52
C LEU A 32 -11.53 -2.51 -28.45
N LYS A 33 -12.29 -3.59 -28.32
CA LYS A 33 -13.54 -3.87 -29.04
C LYS A 33 -14.52 -4.51 -28.08
N ASP A 34 -15.82 -4.39 -28.34
CA ASP A 34 -16.82 -5.07 -27.52
C ASP A 34 -16.51 -6.58 -27.48
N PRO A 35 -16.22 -7.15 -26.30
CA PRO A 35 -15.87 -8.55 -26.21
C PRO A 35 -17.08 -9.39 -26.64
N PRO A 36 -16.90 -10.42 -27.47
CA PRO A 36 -18.00 -11.28 -27.85
C PRO A 36 -18.58 -11.94 -26.59
N MET A 37 -19.90 -11.89 -26.45
CA MET A 37 -20.61 -12.48 -25.31
C MET A 37 -20.72 -13.99 -25.50
N LYS A 38 -20.31 -14.76 -24.49
CA LYS A 38 -20.53 -16.20 -24.39
C LYS A 38 -21.71 -16.52 -23.47
N LYS A 39 -22.45 -17.56 -23.83
CA LYS A 39 -23.60 -18.06 -23.05
C LYS A 39 -23.13 -19.11 -22.07
N TYR A 40 -23.54 -18.94 -20.82
CA TYR A 40 -23.32 -19.88 -19.74
C TYR A 40 -24.68 -20.29 -19.17
N LEU A 41 -24.83 -21.57 -18.82
CA LEU A 41 -26.01 -22.06 -18.11
C LEU A 41 -26.03 -21.44 -16.71
N ARG A 42 -27.19 -20.91 -16.27
CA ARG A 42 -27.39 -20.46 -14.89
C ARG A 42 -27.69 -21.67 -13.99
N GLU A 43 -26.82 -22.66 -13.97
CA GLU A 43 -26.90 -23.74 -12.97
C GLU A 43 -26.14 -23.33 -11.72
N SER A 44 -26.72 -23.64 -10.55
CA SER A 44 -26.13 -23.37 -9.25
C SER A 44 -24.71 -23.94 -9.15
N ALA A 45 -23.73 -23.04 -9.20
CA ALA A 45 -22.36 -23.14 -8.68
C ALA A 45 -21.43 -24.29 -9.12
N ALA A 46 -21.87 -25.34 -9.80
CA ALA A 46 -21.00 -26.52 -10.00
C ALA A 46 -20.18 -26.51 -11.31
N GLU A 47 -20.71 -26.04 -12.45
CA GLU A 47 -19.92 -26.04 -13.70
C GLU A 47 -20.52 -25.12 -14.78
N LYS A 48 -19.78 -24.05 -15.12
CA LYS A 48 -20.12 -23.15 -16.23
C LYS A 48 -19.65 -23.76 -17.56
N ARG A 49 -20.44 -24.62 -18.19
CA ARG A 49 -20.11 -25.16 -19.52
C ARG A 49 -20.79 -24.35 -20.63
N PRO A 50 -20.09 -24.07 -21.76
CA PRO A 50 -20.75 -23.53 -22.94
C PRO A 50 -21.78 -24.54 -23.44
N SER A 51 -23.00 -24.09 -23.72
CA SER A 51 -24.10 -24.96 -24.15
C SER A 51 -24.83 -24.39 -25.35
N GLU A 52 -25.38 -25.30 -26.14
CA GLU A 52 -26.34 -24.98 -27.19
C GLU A 52 -27.67 -24.53 -26.57
N TRP A 53 -28.45 -23.74 -27.30
CA TRP A 53 -29.73 -23.25 -26.81
C TRP A 53 -30.70 -24.41 -26.55
N ILE A 54 -31.24 -24.45 -25.33
CA ILE A 54 -32.25 -25.39 -24.85
C ILE A 54 -33.42 -24.52 -24.38
N GLU A 55 -34.59 -24.75 -24.99
CA GLU A 55 -35.82 -24.03 -24.66
C GLU A 55 -36.24 -24.34 -23.20
N GLY A 56 -36.51 -23.30 -22.42
CA GLY A 56 -36.93 -23.44 -21.01
C GLY A 56 -35.80 -23.39 -19.96
N ILE A 57 -34.56 -23.07 -20.35
CA ILE A 57 -33.42 -22.88 -19.42
C ILE A 57 -33.00 -21.41 -19.36
N ASP A 58 -32.68 -20.92 -18.16
CA ASP A 58 -32.13 -19.58 -17.95
C ASP A 58 -30.62 -19.54 -18.28
N TYR A 59 -30.25 -18.63 -19.17
CA TYR A 59 -28.87 -18.38 -19.57
C TYR A 59 -28.32 -17.08 -18.96
N VAL A 60 -27.01 -17.04 -18.73
CA VAL A 60 -26.27 -15.80 -18.47
C VAL A 60 -25.32 -15.55 -19.64
N LEU A 61 -25.44 -14.38 -20.26
CA LEU A 61 -24.44 -13.86 -21.19
C LEU A 61 -23.33 -13.21 -20.37
N LEU A 62 -22.11 -13.74 -20.49
CA LEU A 62 -20.91 -13.12 -19.91
C LEU A 62 -19.91 -12.82 -21.04
N PRO A 63 -19.04 -11.81 -20.87
CA PRO A 63 -17.94 -11.59 -21.80
C PRO A 63 -17.10 -12.86 -21.97
N GLN A 64 -16.55 -13.07 -23.17
CA GLN A 64 -15.56 -14.13 -23.40
C GLN A 64 -14.42 -13.99 -22.38
N PRO A 65 -13.97 -15.09 -21.77
CA PRO A 65 -13.00 -15.01 -20.69
C PRO A 65 -11.63 -14.61 -21.26
N LEU A 66 -10.82 -13.94 -20.43
CA LEU A 66 -9.60 -13.26 -20.86
C LEU A 66 -8.54 -14.20 -21.43
N ASP A 67 -8.54 -15.46 -21.00
CA ASP A 67 -7.66 -16.54 -21.49
C ASP A 67 -7.86 -16.88 -22.97
N GLU A 68 -9.02 -16.53 -23.54
CA GLU A 68 -9.29 -16.73 -24.96
C GLU A 68 -9.09 -15.45 -25.80
N LEU A 69 -8.76 -14.32 -25.17
CA LEU A 69 -8.55 -13.04 -25.84
C LEU A 69 -7.06 -12.77 -26.03
N VAL A 70 -6.72 -12.01 -27.07
CA VAL A 70 -5.32 -11.68 -27.38
C VAL A 70 -4.98 -10.25 -26.93
N GLU A 71 -3.98 -10.13 -26.05
CA GLU A 71 -3.45 -8.84 -25.62
C GLU A 71 -2.88 -8.05 -26.81
N GLY A 72 -3.19 -6.75 -26.88
CA GLY A 72 -2.83 -5.85 -27.97
C GLY A 72 -3.77 -5.90 -29.19
N ILE A 73 -4.68 -6.89 -29.27
CA ILE A 73 -5.67 -7.01 -30.35
C ILE A 73 -7.09 -6.81 -29.80
N ASP A 74 -7.45 -7.58 -28.77
CA ASP A 74 -8.80 -7.60 -28.19
C ASP A 74 -8.88 -6.75 -26.92
N TYR A 75 -7.81 -6.74 -26.13
CA TYR A 75 -7.68 -5.91 -24.93
C TYR A 75 -6.24 -5.42 -24.73
N VAL A 76 -6.07 -4.41 -23.90
CA VAL A 76 -4.77 -3.98 -23.37
C VAL A 76 -4.88 -3.98 -21.86
N LEU A 77 -3.84 -4.43 -21.16
CA LEU A 77 -3.75 -4.29 -19.71
C LEU A 77 -3.38 -2.86 -19.39
N GLU A 78 -4.25 -2.18 -18.63
CA GLU A 78 -3.94 -0.88 -18.08
C GLU A 78 -3.58 -1.04 -16.62
N GLU A 79 -2.35 -0.63 -16.27
CA GLU A 79 -1.95 -0.54 -14.88
C GLU A 79 -2.73 0.58 -14.22
N ARG A 80 -3.76 0.20 -13.45
CA ARG A 80 -4.34 1.10 -12.46
C ARG A 80 -3.51 1.02 -11.20
N GLY A 81 -2.92 2.15 -10.83
CA GLY A 81 -2.27 2.30 -9.54
C GLY A 81 -3.27 2.15 -8.39
N PRO A 82 -2.78 2.07 -7.14
CA PRO A 82 -3.64 2.04 -5.96
C PRO A 82 -4.58 3.25 -5.95
N TYR A 83 -5.82 3.08 -5.50
CA TYR A 83 -6.83 4.14 -5.40
C TYR A 83 -7.57 4.10 -4.07
N ILE A 84 -8.25 5.19 -3.72
CA ILE A 84 -9.08 5.28 -2.52
C ILE A 84 -10.43 4.62 -2.84
N ALA A 85 -10.66 3.42 -2.31
CA ALA A 85 -11.88 2.65 -2.51
C ALA A 85 -13.00 3.05 -1.54
N ALA A 86 -12.63 3.48 -0.33
CA ALA A 86 -13.59 3.99 0.66
C ALA A 86 -13.01 5.19 1.39
N TRP A 87 -13.88 6.14 1.72
CA TRP A 87 -13.56 7.36 2.45
C TRP A 87 -14.62 7.62 3.52
N ASN A 88 -14.21 7.53 4.79
CA ASN A 88 -15.08 7.64 5.97
C ASN A 88 -14.74 8.84 6.87
N LEU A 89 -13.82 9.73 6.43
CA LEU A 89 -13.50 10.96 7.16
C LEU A 89 -14.50 12.07 6.82
N ASP A 90 -14.79 12.92 7.81
CA ASP A 90 -15.62 14.13 7.63
C ASP A 90 -14.91 15.24 6.80
N ALA A 91 -13.67 15.01 6.40
CA ALA A 91 -12.90 15.88 5.53
C ALA A 91 -13.16 15.56 4.04
N PRO A 92 -13.00 16.53 3.12
CA PRO A 92 -13.05 16.23 1.69
C PRO A 92 -11.96 15.23 1.31
N GLN A 93 -12.28 14.33 0.38
CA GLN A 93 -11.31 13.42 -0.20
C GLN A 93 -10.23 14.26 -0.94
N PRO A 94 -8.94 14.03 -0.66
CA PRO A 94 -7.87 14.80 -1.29
C PRO A 94 -7.79 14.49 -2.79
N THR A 95 -7.41 15.49 -3.59
CA THR A 95 -7.16 15.31 -5.02
C THR A 95 -5.82 14.60 -5.28
N GLU A 96 -5.59 14.13 -6.51
CA GLU A 96 -4.32 13.49 -6.86
C GLU A 96 -3.14 14.45 -6.66
N GLU A 97 -3.31 15.73 -7.00
CA GLU A 97 -2.28 16.77 -6.86
C GLU A 97 -1.95 17.03 -5.39
N GLU A 98 -2.96 17.04 -4.51
CA GLU A 98 -2.76 17.18 -3.07
C GLU A 98 -2.04 15.96 -2.48
N LEU A 99 -2.34 14.76 -2.96
CA LEU A 99 -1.65 13.54 -2.55
C LEU A 99 -0.19 13.54 -3.02
N GLU A 100 0.09 13.98 -4.24
CA GLU A 100 1.45 14.10 -4.77
C GLU A 100 2.27 15.11 -3.96
N ALA A 101 1.73 16.31 -3.72
CA ALA A 101 2.39 17.32 -2.89
C ALA A 101 2.64 16.82 -1.46
N ALA A 102 1.67 16.12 -0.85
CA ALA A 102 1.84 15.52 0.47
C ALA A 102 2.92 14.44 0.50
N TRP A 103 3.04 13.64 -0.57
CA TRP A 103 4.06 12.62 -0.68
C TRP A 103 5.46 13.22 -0.84
N GLU A 104 5.61 14.28 -1.64
CA GLU A 104 6.88 15.00 -1.76
C GLU A 104 7.30 15.62 -0.42
N ALA A 105 6.36 16.27 0.27
CA ALA A 105 6.60 16.84 1.60
C ALA A 105 6.95 15.75 2.63
N TYR A 106 6.30 14.58 2.57
CA TYR A 106 6.66 13.42 3.39
C TYR A 106 8.09 12.95 3.10
N LEU A 107 8.47 12.81 1.83
CA LEU A 107 9.82 12.39 1.46
C LEU A 107 10.89 13.40 1.90
N GLU A 108 10.62 14.69 1.77
CA GLU A 108 11.52 15.74 2.25
C GLU A 108 11.63 15.72 3.78
N ALA A 109 10.53 15.54 4.49
CA ALA A 109 10.54 15.40 5.95
C ALA A 109 11.31 14.16 6.40
N GLU A 110 11.14 13.02 5.71
CA GLU A 110 11.85 11.78 6.00
C GLU A 110 13.33 11.90 5.67
N ALA A 111 13.70 12.56 4.57
CA ALA A 111 15.09 12.81 4.18
C ALA A 111 15.81 13.77 5.15
N ASN A 112 15.08 14.73 5.72
CA ASN A 112 15.60 15.66 6.72
C ASN A 112 15.48 15.15 8.16
N LYS A 113 14.94 13.94 8.36
CA LYS A 113 14.88 13.34 9.70
C LYS A 113 16.32 13.14 10.17
N PRO A 114 16.70 13.61 11.38
CA PRO A 114 17.99 13.27 11.94
C PRO A 114 18.13 11.75 11.91
N PRO A 115 19.28 11.18 11.51
CA PRO A 115 19.46 9.74 11.57
C PRO A 115 19.10 9.30 12.99
N GLU A 116 18.03 8.50 13.11
CA GLU A 116 17.73 7.85 14.38
C GLU A 116 18.95 6.99 14.66
N LEU A 117 19.75 7.39 15.67
CA LEU A 117 20.91 6.61 16.10
C LEU A 117 20.41 5.18 16.25
N SER A 118 21.00 4.27 15.48
CA SER A 118 20.65 2.87 15.58
C SER A 118 20.76 2.45 17.04
N GLU A 119 19.94 1.50 17.48
CA GLU A 119 19.98 1.01 18.87
C GLU A 119 21.42 0.66 19.30
N VAL A 120 22.23 0.16 18.37
CA VAL A 120 23.67 -0.10 18.55
C VAL A 120 24.50 1.16 18.79
N GLU A 121 24.23 2.25 18.09
CA GLU A 121 24.93 3.53 18.27
C GLU A 121 24.50 4.22 19.58
N GLN A 122 23.23 4.13 19.96
CA GLN A 122 22.77 4.58 21.29
C GLN A 122 23.48 3.79 22.39
N LEU A 123 23.47 2.45 22.31
CA LEU A 123 24.15 1.60 23.29
C LEU A 123 25.66 1.83 23.31
N ARG A 124 26.28 2.16 22.18
CA ARG A 124 27.70 2.55 22.15
C ARG A 124 27.94 3.89 22.85
N ALA A 125 27.12 4.90 22.56
CA ALA A 125 27.22 6.20 23.22
C ALA A 125 27.00 6.09 24.75
N GLU A 126 26.04 5.26 25.17
CA GLU A 126 25.80 4.96 26.58
C GLU A 126 26.97 4.19 27.21
N ASN A 127 27.52 3.17 26.54
CA ASN A 127 28.69 2.45 27.04
C ASN A 127 29.91 3.36 27.17
N THR A 128 30.17 4.23 26.19
CA THR A 128 31.28 5.20 26.29
C THR A 128 31.06 6.15 27.47
N ALA A 129 29.84 6.67 27.65
CA ALA A 129 29.53 7.55 28.77
C ALA A 129 29.66 6.84 30.14
N LEU A 130 29.34 5.54 30.21
CA LEU A 130 29.53 4.73 31.42
C LEU A 130 31.01 4.44 31.68
N GLN A 131 31.80 4.20 30.64
CA GLN A 131 33.25 4.01 30.75
C GLN A 131 33.95 5.27 31.25
N ASP A 132 33.57 6.45 30.76
CA ASP A 132 34.11 7.73 31.23
C ASP A 132 33.81 7.93 32.72
N ARG A 133 32.57 7.69 33.15
CA ARG A 133 32.19 7.76 34.57
C ARG A 133 32.97 6.77 35.44
N LEU A 134 33.24 5.57 34.93
CA LEU A 134 34.05 4.59 35.64
C LEU A 134 35.50 5.07 35.78
N GLN A 135 36.10 5.62 34.72
CA GLN A 135 37.44 6.20 34.78
C GLN A 135 37.52 7.35 35.78
N ASP A 136 36.54 8.25 35.80
CA ASP A 136 36.48 9.34 36.77
C ASP A 136 36.45 8.80 38.22
N ILE A 137 35.65 7.77 38.47
CA ILE A 137 35.59 7.11 39.78
C ILE A 137 36.92 6.43 40.13
N GLU A 138 37.57 5.76 39.18
CA GLU A 138 38.89 5.13 39.39
C GLU A 138 39.96 6.17 39.75
N VAL A 139 39.97 7.32 39.08
CA VAL A 139 40.87 8.44 39.39
C VAL A 139 40.60 8.97 40.80
N ILE A 140 39.33 9.21 41.16
CA ILE A 140 38.95 9.66 42.51
C ILE A 140 39.40 8.65 43.58
N MET A 141 39.21 7.34 43.33
CA MET A 141 39.65 6.30 44.26
C MET A 141 41.17 6.26 44.40
N ALA A 142 41.92 6.43 43.31
CA ALA A 142 43.37 6.45 43.34
C ALA A 142 43.91 7.65 44.12
N GLU A 143 43.29 8.83 43.98
CA GLU A 143 43.62 10.01 44.78
C GLU A 143 43.35 9.80 46.28
N LEU A 144 42.22 9.18 46.63
CA LEU A 144 41.86 8.89 48.03
C LEU A 144 42.76 7.84 48.69
N LEU A 145 43.32 6.90 47.93
CA LEU A 145 44.23 5.85 48.43
C LEU A 145 45.70 6.29 48.48
N SER A 146 46.03 7.44 47.91
CA SER A 146 47.38 8.01 47.89
C SER A 146 47.66 9.01 49.03
N ILE A 147 46.73 9.13 49.99
CA ILE A 147 46.83 9.91 51.24
C ILE A 147 46.98 8.95 52.43
#